data_AF-A0A969Z3X6-F1
#
_entry.id   AF-A0A969Z3X6-F1
#
_cell.length_a   1.000
_cell.length_b   1.000
_cell.length_c   1.000
_cell.angle_alpha   90.00
_cell.angle_beta   90.00
_cell.angle_gamma   90.00
#
_symmetry.space_group_name_H-M   'P 1'
#
loop_
_entity.id
_entity.type
_entity.pdbx_description
1 polymer ?
#
loop_
_entity_poly.entity_id
_entity_poly.type
_entity_poly.pdbx_seq_one_letter_code
_entity_poly.pdbx_strand_id
1 'polypeptide(L)'
;MAKLKKEIKKKGFTLIEILGVLVIMSVIVVIALPISTKIINDVKMKAYKESVKSIFRAVNIYIADNNFIELPEEGIDINDNRISPNIENVNFISGKIFKNERGDLKVENVSNGVFCASGTYNNIRVVKGDCSKLDTDPPILGIT
;
A
#
# COMPACT_ATOMS: atom_id res chain seq x y z
N MET A 1 30.88 -59.60 32.69
CA MET A 1 30.10 -58.34 32.71
C MET A 1 29.13 -58.35 31.54
N ALA A 2 27.84 -58.63 31.78
CA ALA A 2 26.83 -58.58 30.73
C ALA A 2 26.38 -57.13 30.51
N LYS A 3 26.58 -56.59 29.29
CA LYS A 3 26.06 -55.28 28.90
C LYS A 3 24.56 -55.39 28.60
N LEU A 4 23.73 -54.76 29.42
CA LEU A 4 22.28 -54.65 29.19
C LEU A 4 22.01 -53.59 28.11
N LYS A 5 21.78 -54.02 26.86
CA LYS A 5 21.36 -53.13 25.78
C LYS A 5 19.90 -52.71 26.01
N LYS A 6 19.71 -51.48 26.48
CA LYS A 6 18.38 -50.88 26.67
C LYS A 6 17.79 -50.52 25.30
N GLU A 7 16.92 -51.38 24.77
CA GLU A 7 16.10 -51.10 23.59
C GLU A 7 15.12 -49.96 23.91
N ILE A 8 15.32 -48.79 23.30
CA ILE A 8 14.40 -47.65 23.42
C ILE A 8 13.17 -47.96 22.58
N LYS A 9 12.08 -48.41 23.22
CA LYS A 9 10.78 -48.58 22.55
C LYS A 9 10.30 -47.25 22.00
N LYS A 10 10.23 -47.13 20.67
CA LYS A 10 9.60 -45.99 20.00
C LYS A 10 8.09 -46.10 20.17
N LYS A 11 7.50 -45.23 20.99
CA LYS A 11 6.05 -45.06 21.06
C LYS A 11 5.63 -44.16 19.91
N GLY A 12 4.86 -44.71 18.97
CA GLY A 12 4.21 -43.94 17.90
C GLY A 12 2.77 -43.65 18.26
N PHE A 13 2.21 -42.58 17.68
CA PHE A 13 0.77 -42.30 17.78
C PHE A 13 -0.04 -43.35 17.02
N THR A 14 -1.23 -43.65 17.51
CA THR A 14 -2.20 -44.51 16.84
C THR A 14 -2.98 -43.74 15.77
N LEU A 15 -3.53 -44.44 14.79
CA LEU A 15 -4.32 -43.81 13.72
C LEU A 15 -5.54 -43.05 14.28
N ILE A 16 -6.18 -43.58 15.32
CA ILE A 16 -7.35 -42.95 15.96
C ILE A 16 -6.99 -41.65 16.68
N GLU A 17 -5.81 -41.58 17.31
CA GLU A 17 -5.32 -40.37 17.96
C GLU A 17 -5.03 -39.27 16.92
N ILE A 18 -4.37 -39.62 15.81
CA ILE A 18 -4.11 -38.66 14.73
C ILE A 18 -5.42 -38.22 14.06
N LEU A 19 -6.38 -39.13 13.89
CA LEU A 19 -7.68 -38.82 13.32
C LEU A 19 -8.47 -37.83 14.20
N GLY A 20 -8.49 -38.04 15.51
CA GLY A 20 -9.14 -37.12 16.46
C GLY A 20 -8.55 -35.72 16.42
N VAL A 21 -7.22 -35.60 16.36
CA VAL A 21 -6.53 -34.31 16.23
C VAL A 21 -6.88 -33.63 14.91
N LEU A 22 -6.91 -34.36 13.79
CA LEU A 22 -7.27 -33.81 12.49
C LEU A 22 -8.70 -33.26 12.45
N VAL A 23 -9.65 -33.99 13.05
CA VAL A 23 -11.05 -33.54 13.14
C VAL A 23 -11.14 -32.22 13.91
N ILE A 24 -10.55 -32.14 15.10
CA ILE A 24 -10.58 -30.92 15.91
C ILE A 24 -9.84 -29.77 15.20
N MET A 25 -8.66 -30.03 14.63
CA MET A 25 -7.90 -29.03 13.88
C MET A 25 -8.68 -28.49 12.69
N SER A 26 -9.39 -29.33 11.95
CA SER A 26 -10.17 -28.92 10.77
C SER A 26 -11.24 -27.88 11.12
N VAL A 27 -11.93 -28.06 12.24
CA VAL A 27 -12.97 -27.14 12.71
C VAL A 27 -12.36 -25.80 13.10
N ILE A 28 -11.24 -25.82 13.82
CA ILE A 28 -10.54 -24.61 14.26
C ILE A 28 -10.01 -23.80 13.04
N VAL A 29 -9.46 -24.47 12.03
CA VAL A 29 -8.91 -23.80 10.84
C VAL A 29 -9.99 -23.05 10.06
N VAL A 30 -11.19 -23.62 9.93
CA VAL A 30 -12.31 -22.99 9.19
C VAL A 30 -12.73 -21.67 9.83
N ILE A 31 -12.78 -21.59 11.16
CA ILE A 31 -13.16 -20.36 11.87
C ILE A 31 -12.00 -19.36 12.02
N ALA A 32 -10.76 -19.83 11.97
CA ALA A 32 -9.58 -19.00 12.19
C ALA A 32 -9.29 -18.04 11.02
N LEU A 33 -9.70 -18.37 9.78
CA LEU A 33 -9.47 -17.52 8.62
C LEU A 33 -10.67 -16.57 8.38
N PRO A 34 -10.48 -15.24 8.44
CA PRO A 34 -11.54 -14.30 8.13
C PRO A 34 -11.84 -14.30 6.62
N ILE A 35 -13.11 -14.47 6.23
CA ILE A 35 -13.56 -14.44 4.82
C ILE A 35 -13.64 -12.99 4.26
N SER A 36 -13.25 -11.98 5.05
CA SER A 36 -13.54 -10.58 4.73
C SER A 36 -12.56 -9.99 3.71
N THR A 37 -12.98 -9.97 2.45
CA THR A 37 -12.31 -9.27 1.35
C THR A 37 -12.41 -7.74 1.45
N LYS A 38 -13.37 -7.20 2.23
CA LYS A 38 -13.56 -5.75 2.40
C LYS A 38 -12.42 -5.11 3.20
N ILE A 39 -12.03 -5.73 4.32
CA ILE A 39 -10.93 -5.25 5.17
C ILE A 39 -9.62 -5.20 4.38
N ILE A 40 -9.39 -6.21 3.53
CA ILE A 40 -8.17 -6.29 2.70
C ILE A 40 -8.12 -5.12 1.71
N ASN A 41 -9.24 -4.73 1.10
CA ASN A 41 -9.27 -3.59 0.19
C ASN A 41 -9.00 -2.27 0.91
N ASP A 42 -9.54 -2.08 2.12
CA ASP A 42 -9.30 -0.87 2.91
C ASP A 42 -7.84 -0.79 3.36
N VAL A 43 -7.24 -1.92 3.77
CA VAL A 43 -5.81 -2.00 4.09
C VAL A 43 -4.96 -1.65 2.88
N LYS A 44 -5.26 -2.22 1.71
CA LYS A 44 -4.55 -1.91 0.45
C LYS A 44 -4.70 -0.44 0.06
N MET A 45 -5.89 0.13 0.20
CA MET A 45 -6.15 1.54 -0.11
C MET A 45 -5.40 2.47 0.86
N LYS A 46 -5.36 2.15 2.16
CA LYS A 46 -4.57 2.90 3.15
C LYS A 46 -3.08 2.81 2.87
N ALA A 47 -2.56 1.62 2.59
CA ALA A 47 -1.16 1.42 2.21
C ALA A 47 -0.81 2.26 0.98
N TYR A 48 -1.66 2.20 -0.05
CA TYR A 48 -1.51 3.01 -1.26
C TYR A 48 -1.49 4.52 -0.97
N LYS A 49 -2.39 5.01 -0.11
CA LYS A 49 -2.41 6.42 0.29
C LYS A 49 -1.11 6.84 0.99
N GLU A 50 -0.53 5.98 1.81
CA GLU A 50 0.77 6.23 2.43
C GLU A 50 1.92 6.22 1.41
N SER A 51 1.87 5.33 0.41
CA SER A 51 2.79 5.38 -0.73
C SER A 51 2.69 6.72 -1.47
N VAL A 52 1.48 7.22 -1.73
CA VAL A 52 1.30 8.52 -2.39
C VAL A 52 1.87 9.65 -1.53
N LYS A 53 1.74 9.57 -0.19
CA LYS A 53 2.39 10.52 0.74
C LYS A 53 3.91 10.48 0.68
N SER A 54 4.53 9.33 0.37
CA SER A 54 5.98 9.23 0.24
C SER A 54 6.51 10.07 -0.92
N ILE A 55 5.72 10.26 -1.99
CA ILE A 55 6.06 11.15 -3.11
C ILE A 55 6.26 12.59 -2.62
N PHE A 56 5.37 13.10 -1.78
CA PHE A 56 5.51 14.45 -1.22
C PHE A 56 6.77 14.58 -0.37
N ARG A 57 7.11 13.53 0.41
CA ARG A 57 8.34 13.51 1.21
C ARG A 57 9.58 13.48 0.32
N ALA A 58 9.56 12.66 -0.74
CA ALA A 58 10.64 12.56 -1.71
C ALA A 58 10.89 13.90 -2.41
N VAL A 59 9.82 14.61 -2.78
CA VAL A 59 9.91 15.96 -3.35
C VAL A 59 10.43 16.98 -2.34
N ASN A 60 9.95 16.93 -1.09
CA ASN A 60 10.47 17.83 -0.05
C ASN A 60 11.96 17.62 0.21
N ILE A 61 12.43 16.36 0.20
CA ILE A 61 13.86 16.01 0.29
C ILE A 61 14.60 16.56 -0.92
N TYR A 62 14.09 16.33 -2.13
CA TYR A 62 14.69 16.85 -3.36
C TYR A 62 14.83 18.38 -3.34
N ILE A 63 13.79 19.10 -2.92
CA ILE A 63 13.83 20.57 -2.78
C ILE A 63 14.85 20.99 -1.74
N ALA A 64 14.92 20.29 -0.60
CA ALA A 64 15.89 20.59 0.47
C ALA A 64 17.34 20.35 0.03
N ASP A 65 17.62 19.25 -0.67
CA ASP A 65 18.96 18.88 -1.14
C ASP A 65 19.46 19.80 -2.26
N ASN A 66 18.55 20.41 -3.03
CA ASN A 66 18.87 21.27 -4.16
C ASN A 66 18.70 22.76 -3.82
N ASN A 67 18.99 23.19 -2.59
CA ASN A 67 18.94 24.61 -2.19
C ASN A 67 17.60 25.32 -2.48
N PHE A 68 16.47 24.65 -2.24
CA PHE A 68 15.13 25.20 -2.44
C PHE A 68 14.80 25.61 -3.89
N ILE A 69 15.33 24.88 -4.88
CA ILE A 69 14.87 25.03 -6.28
C ILE A 69 13.36 24.82 -6.33
N GLU A 70 12.65 25.77 -6.94
CA GLU A 70 11.22 25.65 -7.17
C GLU A 70 10.92 24.56 -8.21
N LEU A 71 9.85 23.82 -7.97
CA LEU A 71 9.33 22.87 -8.95
C LEU A 71 8.90 23.62 -10.22
N PRO A 72 9.16 23.07 -11.42
CA PRO A 72 8.62 23.64 -12.65
C PRO A 72 7.09 23.67 -12.60
N GLU A 73 6.48 24.71 -13.19
CA GLU A 73 5.01 24.89 -13.20
C GLU A 73 4.29 23.71 -13.86
N GLU A 74 4.92 23.07 -14.85
CA GLU A 74 4.41 21.87 -15.53
C GLU A 74 4.45 20.60 -14.67
N GLY A 75 5.09 20.67 -13.50
CA GLY A 75 5.31 19.55 -12.60
C GLY A 75 6.44 18.62 -13.02
N ILE A 76 6.67 17.62 -12.18
CA ILE A 76 7.64 16.55 -12.42
C ILE A 76 6.89 15.21 -12.40
N ASP A 77 7.27 14.32 -13.32
CA ASP A 77 6.77 12.94 -13.29
C ASP A 77 7.31 12.22 -12.06
N ILE A 78 6.47 11.44 -11.38
CA ILE A 78 6.88 10.72 -10.18
C ILE A 78 7.94 9.64 -10.47
N ASN A 79 8.06 9.21 -11.72
CA ASN A 79 9.09 8.27 -12.19
C ASN A 79 10.39 8.98 -12.61
N ASP A 80 10.46 10.30 -12.49
CA ASP A 80 11.68 11.05 -12.76
C ASP A 80 12.79 10.60 -11.79
N ASN A 81 13.97 10.30 -12.34
CA ASN A 81 15.13 9.79 -11.60
C ASN A 81 15.60 10.74 -10.48
N ARG A 82 15.20 12.01 -10.50
CA ARG A 82 15.48 12.98 -9.44
C ARG A 82 14.67 12.74 -8.17
N ILE A 83 13.48 12.15 -8.29
CA ILE A 83 12.53 11.98 -7.19
C ILE A 83 12.35 10.49 -6.85
N SER A 84 12.26 9.64 -7.88
CA SER A 84 12.01 8.20 -7.77
C SER A 84 12.87 7.46 -6.74
N PRO A 85 14.18 7.77 -6.54
CA PRO A 85 15.01 7.08 -5.56
C PRO A 85 14.54 7.23 -4.10
N ASN A 86 13.82 8.32 -3.80
CA ASN A 86 13.36 8.64 -2.45
C ASN A 86 11.88 8.28 -2.23
N ILE A 87 11.22 7.67 -3.22
CA ILE A 87 9.82 7.24 -3.11
C ILE A 87 9.79 5.84 -2.50
N GLU A 88 9.23 5.76 -1.29
CA GLU A 88 9.07 4.50 -0.60
C GLU A 88 7.80 3.76 -1.04
N ASN A 89 7.89 2.43 -1.05
CA ASN A 89 6.76 1.52 -0.95
C ASN A 89 5.68 1.65 -2.05
N VAL A 90 6.00 1.54 -3.35
CA VAL A 90 5.14 1.00 -4.44
C VAL A 90 5.76 1.30 -5.82
N ASN A 91 5.54 0.39 -6.78
CA ASN A 91 5.85 0.61 -8.19
C ASN A 91 4.72 1.43 -8.85
N PHE A 92 4.83 2.75 -8.81
CA PHE A 92 3.87 3.59 -9.52
C PHE A 92 4.06 3.43 -11.03
N ILE A 93 2.96 3.49 -11.78
CA ILE A 93 2.95 3.40 -13.24
C ILE A 93 3.01 4.80 -13.84
N SER A 94 2.25 5.73 -13.25
CA SER A 94 2.13 7.09 -13.74
C SER A 94 1.82 8.03 -12.58
N GLY A 95 2.12 9.32 -12.78
CA GLY A 95 1.65 10.39 -11.94
C GLY A 95 2.52 11.62 -12.07
N LYS A 96 1.95 12.76 -11.71
CA LYS A 96 2.67 14.04 -11.70
C LYS A 96 2.53 14.71 -10.35
N ILE A 97 3.57 15.43 -9.96
CA ILE A 97 3.56 16.31 -8.80
C ILE A 97 3.95 17.71 -9.22
N PHE A 98 3.15 18.69 -8.82
CA PHE A 98 3.37 20.10 -9.14
C PHE A 98 2.95 20.98 -7.96
N LYS A 99 3.37 22.23 -8.00
CA LYS A 99 2.95 23.26 -7.06
C LYS A 99 1.69 23.91 -7.63
N ASN A 100 0.60 23.93 -6.86
CA ASN A 100 -0.63 24.60 -7.29
C ASN A 100 -0.49 26.14 -7.16
N GLU A 101 -1.49 26.88 -7.63
CA GLU A 101 -1.54 28.36 -7.53
C GLU A 101 -1.47 28.88 -6.08
N ARG A 102 -1.79 28.04 -5.09
CA ARG A 102 -1.72 28.38 -3.65
C ARG A 102 -0.33 28.16 -3.05
N GLY A 103 0.60 27.60 -3.83
CA GLY A 103 1.93 27.23 -3.38
C GLY A 103 2.03 25.85 -2.73
N ASP A 104 0.93 25.08 -2.66
CA ASP A 104 0.91 23.75 -2.09
C ASP A 104 1.30 22.69 -3.12
N LEU A 105 2.02 21.65 -2.68
CA LEU A 105 2.25 20.46 -3.48
C LEU A 105 0.92 19.73 -3.73
N LYS A 106 0.67 19.38 -5.00
CA LYS A 106 -0.47 18.59 -5.46
C LYS A 106 0.04 17.47 -6.35
N VAL A 107 -0.51 16.27 -6.15
CA VAL A 107 -0.31 15.14 -7.05
C VAL A 107 -1.54 14.94 -7.93
N GLU A 108 -1.31 14.49 -9.16
CA GLU A 108 -2.34 14.22 -10.15
C GLU A 108 -2.06 12.91 -10.88
N ASN A 109 -3.13 12.15 -11.13
CA ASN A 109 -3.11 10.89 -11.87
C ASN A 109 -2.05 9.89 -11.39
N VAL A 110 -1.78 9.87 -10.09
CA VAL A 110 -0.88 8.90 -9.48
C VAL A 110 -1.58 7.56 -9.50
N SER A 111 -1.06 6.59 -10.25
CA SER A 111 -1.67 5.27 -10.47
C SER A 111 -0.66 4.15 -10.23
N ASN A 112 -1.12 3.06 -9.62
CA ASN A 112 -0.39 1.80 -9.55
C ASN A 112 -1.09 0.66 -10.32
N GLY A 113 -2.02 1.00 -11.21
CA GLY A 113 -2.82 0.05 -11.99
C GLY A 113 -4.02 -0.55 -11.25
N VAL A 114 -4.12 -0.39 -9.92
CA VAL A 114 -5.27 -0.84 -9.12
C VAL A 114 -6.03 0.33 -8.51
N PHE A 115 -5.28 1.32 -8.01
CA PHE A 115 -5.80 2.54 -7.41
C PHE A 115 -5.22 3.74 -8.13
N CYS A 116 -6.03 4.80 -8.18
CA CYS A 116 -5.57 6.11 -8.59
C CYS A 116 -5.81 7.15 -7.50
N ALA A 117 -4.91 8.12 -7.37
CA ALA A 117 -5.00 9.20 -6.41
C ALA A 117 -4.71 10.56 -7.03
N SER A 118 -5.36 11.58 -6.49
CA SER A 118 -5.08 12.99 -6.78
C SER A 118 -5.44 13.86 -5.58
N GLY A 119 -4.74 14.99 -5.45
CA GLY A 119 -4.98 15.95 -4.37
C GLY A 119 -3.69 16.43 -3.71
N THR A 120 -3.85 17.13 -2.59
CA THR A 120 -2.73 17.66 -1.78
C THR A 120 -2.42 16.71 -0.61
N TYR A 121 -1.30 16.92 0.09
CA TYR A 121 -0.84 16.05 1.19
C TYR A 121 -1.92 15.73 2.23
N ASN A 122 -2.73 16.73 2.62
CA ASN A 122 -3.81 16.57 3.61
C ASN A 122 -5.12 16.04 3.01
N ASN A 123 -5.35 16.23 1.70
CA ASN A 123 -6.62 15.91 1.05
C ASN A 123 -6.42 15.06 -0.21
N ILE A 124 -5.77 13.91 -0.03
CA ILE A 124 -5.62 12.91 -1.09
C ILE A 124 -6.93 12.14 -1.26
N ARG A 125 -7.53 12.25 -2.44
CA ARG A 125 -8.64 11.42 -2.90
C ARG A 125 -8.09 10.17 -3.57
N VAL A 126 -8.67 9.02 -3.26
CA VAL A 126 -8.25 7.72 -3.81
C VAL A 126 -9.48 7.02 -4.39
N VAL A 127 -9.35 6.50 -5.60
CA VAL A 127 -10.37 5.70 -6.28
C VAL A 127 -9.78 4.35 -6.69
N LYS A 128 -10.64 3.35 -6.78
CA LYS A 128 -10.27 2.03 -7.31
C LYS A 128 -10.54 2.01 -8.83
N GLY A 129 -9.50 1.67 -9.59
CA GLY A 129 -9.50 1.69 -11.05
C GLY A 129 -8.95 2.99 -11.62
N ASP A 130 -9.53 3.41 -12.75
CA ASP A 130 -9.03 4.52 -13.56
C ASP A 130 -9.08 5.87 -12.82
N CYS A 131 -8.08 6.72 -13.09
CA CYS A 131 -7.99 8.10 -12.62
C CYS A 131 -9.13 8.98 -13.12
N SER A 132 -9.77 8.62 -14.24
CA SER A 132 -10.93 9.34 -14.79
C SER A 132 -12.13 9.43 -13.83
N LYS A 133 -12.14 8.62 -12.76
CA LYS A 133 -13.17 8.66 -11.70
C LYS A 133 -12.88 9.68 -10.61
N LEU A 134 -11.68 10.28 -10.61
CA LEU A 134 -11.37 11.41 -9.75
C LEU A 134 -11.93 12.65 -10.43
N ASP A 135 -13.09 13.10 -9.95
CA ASP A 135 -13.63 14.40 -10.33
C ASP A 135 -12.64 15.48 -9.86
N THR A 136 -11.83 15.98 -10.80
CA THR A 136 -10.85 17.05 -10.59
C THR A 136 -11.44 18.43 -10.84
N ASP A 137 -12.67 18.49 -11.38
CA ASP A 137 -13.40 19.73 -11.56
C ASP A 137 -13.72 20.36 -10.19
N PRO A 138 -13.34 21.63 -9.96
CA PRO A 138 -13.80 22.36 -8.79
C PRO A 138 -15.32 22.31 -8.73
N PRO A 139 -15.93 22.18 -7.54
CA PRO A 139 -17.38 22.30 -7.42
C PRO A 139 -17.79 23.67 -7.98
N ILE A 140 -18.66 23.66 -8.99
CA ILE A 140 -19.24 24.87 -9.54
C ILE A 140 -20.00 25.52 -8.39
N LEU A 141 -19.50 26.66 -7.89
CA LEU A 141 -20.27 27.49 -6.98
C LEU A 141 -21.44 28.03 -7.77
N GLY A 142 -22.58 27.34 -7.67
CA GLY A 142 -23.86 27.83 -8.15
C GLY A 142 -24.25 29.06 -7.35
N ILE A 143 -23.76 30.22 -7.76
CA ILE A 143 -24.35 31.50 -7.39
C ILE A 143 -25.63 31.62 -8.22
N THR A 144 -26.75 31.31 -7.58
CA THR A 144 -28.10 31.73 -7.99
C THR A 144 -28.66 32.61 -6.89
#